data_AF-A0A3D3PCG6-F1
#
_entry.id   AF-A0A3D3PCG6-F1
#
_cell.length_a   1.000
_cell.length_b   1.000
_cell.length_c   1.000
_cell.angle_alpha   90.00
_cell.angle_beta   90.00
_cell.angle_gamma   90.00
#
_symmetry.space_group_name_H-M   'P 1'
#
loop_
_entity.id
_entity.type
_entity.pdbx_description
1 polymer ?
#
loop_
_entity_poly.entity_id
_entity_poly.type
_entity_poly.pdbx_seq_one_letter_code
_entity_poly.pdbx_strand_id
1 'polypeptide(L)' 'KAGMSDEDWNNKLKDGIREVFELTVSLGGTLSGEHGIGLVQKEFMSVKYPEVHLNLMRNIKKAFDPAGILNPGKIF' A
#
# COMPACT_ATOMS: atom_id res chain seq x y z
N LYS A 1 4.72 14.83 -15.78
CA LYS A 1 3.43 15.17 -15.13
C LYS A 1 2.25 15.29 -16.10
N ALA A 2 2.37 14.92 -17.39
CA ALA A 2 1.24 14.94 -18.35
C ALA A 2 0.39 16.22 -18.33
N GLY A 3 1.02 17.40 -18.17
CA GLY A 3 0.35 18.70 -18.06
C GLY A 3 -0.19 19.05 -16.67
N MET A 4 -0.12 18.14 -15.70
CA MET A 4 -0.52 18.37 -14.32
C MET A 4 0.46 19.31 -13.60
N SER A 5 -0.07 20.24 -12.80
CA SER A 5 0.72 21.22 -12.05
C SER A 5 1.59 20.55 -10.97
N ASP A 6 2.60 21.26 -10.47
CA ASP A 6 3.43 20.78 -9.37
C ASP A 6 2.62 20.59 -8.08
N GLU A 7 1.69 21.49 -7.82
CA GLU A 7 0.77 21.42 -6.69
C GLU A 7 -0.11 20.16 -6.76
N ASP A 8 -0.77 19.93 -7.90
CA ASP A 8 -1.61 18.74 -8.10
C ASP A 8 -0.78 17.46 -8.06
N TRP A 9 0.44 17.47 -8.61
CA TRP A 9 1.33 16.31 -8.56
C TRP A 9 1.70 15.91 -7.14
N ASN A 10 1.93 16.90 -6.27
CA ASN A 10 2.33 16.64 -4.89
C ASN A 10 1.13 16.29 -4.00
N ASN A 11 -0.07 16.78 -4.31
CA ASN A 11 -1.22 16.69 -3.42
C ASN A 11 -2.34 15.76 -3.89
N LYS A 12 -2.53 15.56 -5.20
CA LYS A 12 -3.67 14.81 -5.78
C LYS A 12 -3.29 13.50 -6.45
N LEU A 13 -2.00 13.29 -6.74
CA LEU A 13 -1.55 12.06 -7.43
C LEU A 13 -1.97 10.78 -6.68
N LYS A 14 -1.94 10.82 -5.34
CA LYS A 14 -2.32 9.67 -4.51
C LYS A 14 -3.79 9.31 -4.60
N ASP A 15 -4.66 10.29 -4.80
CA ASP A 15 -6.10 10.06 -4.91
C ASP A 15 -6.41 9.29 -6.20
N GLY A 16 -5.83 9.72 -7.33
CA GLY A 16 -5.96 8.99 -8.60
C GLY A 16 -5.36 7.59 -8.54
N ILE A 17 -4.23 7.39 -7.84
CA ILE A 17 -3.66 6.05 -7.63
C ILE A 17 -4.62 5.17 -6.80
N ARG A 18 -5.23 5.72 -5.75
CA ARG A 18 -6.21 5.01 -4.93
C ARG A 18 -7.42 4.58 -5.76
N GLU A 19 -7.98 5.47 -6.58
CA GLU A 19 -9.12 5.15 -7.45
C GLU A 19 -8.80 4.00 -8.42
N VAL A 20 -7.60 4.00 -9.02
CA VAL A 20 -7.15 2.91 -9.89
C VAL A 20 -7.05 1.59 -9.12
N PHE A 21 -6.55 1.60 -7.89
CA PHE A 21 -6.49 0.39 -7.07
C PHE A 21 -7.87 -0.09 -6.64
N GLU A 22 -8.77 0.80 -6.26
CA GLU A 22 -10.15 0.45 -5.89
C GLU A 22 -10.87 -0.21 -7.08
N LEU A 23 -10.73 0.34 -8.28
CA LEU A 23 -11.24 -0.27 -9.50
C LEU A 23 -10.61 -1.65 -9.73
N THR A 24 -9.27 -1.74 -9.68
CA THR A 24 -8.53 -3.00 -9.89
C THR A 24 -9.01 -4.10 -8.93
N VAL A 25 -9.20 -3.78 -7.66
CA VAL A 25 -9.69 -4.72 -6.65
C VAL A 25 -11.15 -5.09 -6.89
N SER A 26 -12.00 -4.14 -7.29
CA SER A 26 -13.41 -4.40 -7.64
C SER A 26 -13.55 -5.38 -8.82
N LEU A 27 -12.58 -5.38 -9.74
CA LEU A 27 -12.49 -6.29 -10.88
C LEU A 27 -11.83 -7.64 -10.53
N GLY A 28 -11.56 -7.92 -9.25
CA GLY A 28 -10.95 -9.16 -8.77
C GLY A 28 -9.42 -9.16 -8.77
N GLY A 29 -8.78 -8.05 -9.15
CA GLY A 29 -7.34 -7.87 -9.15
C GLY A 29 -6.72 -7.66 -7.75
N THR A 30 -5.47 -7.22 -7.75
CA THR A 30 -4.66 -6.94 -6.55
C THR A 30 -3.79 -5.69 -6.75
N LEU A 31 -3.14 -5.23 -5.69
CA LEU A 31 -2.34 -3.99 -5.68
C LEU A 31 -1.01 -4.12 -6.44
N SER A 32 -0.47 -5.34 -6.53
CA SER A 32 0.81 -5.60 -7.20
C SER A 32 0.80 -6.98 -7.87
N GLY A 33 1.20 -7.04 -9.14
CA GLY A 33 1.36 -8.29 -9.88
C GLY A 33 2.72 -8.96 -9.68
N GLU A 34 3.79 -8.17 -9.54
CA GLU A 34 5.17 -8.68 -9.58
C GLU A 34 6.09 -8.04 -8.51
N HIS A 35 6.07 -6.72 -8.36
CA HIS A 35 7.10 -5.97 -7.61
C HIS A 35 6.87 -5.88 -6.09
N GLY A 36 5.72 -6.34 -5.60
CA GLY A 36 5.32 -6.22 -4.19
C GLY A 36 4.84 -4.84 -3.77
N ILE A 37 4.66 -4.64 -2.46
CA ILE A 37 4.06 -3.43 -1.85
C ILE A 37 5.13 -2.39 -1.44
N GLY A 38 6.15 -2.83 -0.70
CA GLY A 38 7.27 -1.98 -0.27
C GLY A 38 6.86 -0.74 0.55
N LEU A 39 7.47 0.40 0.25
CA LEU A 39 7.10 1.71 0.82
C LEU A 39 6.00 2.39 0.00
N VAL A 40 6.09 2.28 -1.32
CA VAL A 40 5.30 3.08 -2.24
C VAL A 40 3.82 2.71 -2.15
N GLN A 41 3.50 1.43 -2.02
CA GLN A 41 2.11 0.99 -2.04
C GLN A 41 1.51 0.70 -0.64
N LYS A 42 2.28 0.86 0.46
CA LYS A 42 1.82 0.45 1.79
C LYS A 42 0.55 1.17 2.25
N GLU A 43 0.39 2.44 1.86
CA GLU A 43 -0.77 3.26 2.23
C GLU A 43 -2.08 2.83 1.53
N PHE A 44 -1.99 2.02 0.47
CA PHE A 44 -3.15 1.52 -0.27
C PHE A 44 -3.55 0.11 0.14
N MET A 45 -2.82 -0.53 1.07
CA MET A 45 -3.10 -1.93 1.46
C MET A 45 -4.53 -2.16 1.95
N SER A 46 -5.13 -1.17 2.61
CA SER A 46 -6.51 -1.23 3.09
C SER A 46 -7.56 -1.33 1.98
N VAL A 47 -7.20 -1.00 0.73
CA VAL A 47 -8.08 -1.16 -0.44
C VAL A 47 -8.37 -2.64 -0.71
N LYS A 48 -7.37 -3.52 -0.54
CA LYS A 48 -7.52 -4.96 -0.80
C LYS A 48 -7.72 -5.78 0.47
N TYR A 49 -7.02 -5.42 1.54
CA TYR A 49 -6.89 -6.24 2.73
C TYR A 49 -7.71 -5.64 3.87
N PRO A 50 -8.72 -6.37 4.38
CA PRO A 50 -9.43 -5.96 5.59
C PRO A 50 -8.48 -5.90 6.79
N GLU A 51 -8.85 -5.13 7.80
CA GLU A 51 -8.01 -4.87 8.98
C GLU A 51 -7.59 -6.17 9.71
N VAL A 52 -8.42 -7.21 9.69
CA VAL A 52 -8.08 -8.53 10.25
C VAL A 52 -6.87 -9.18 9.56
N HIS A 53 -6.74 -9.03 8.24
CA HIS A 53 -5.57 -9.54 7.51
C HIS A 53 -4.31 -8.72 7.85
N LEU A 54 -4.45 -7.39 7.92
CA LEU A 54 -3.33 -6.51 8.26
C LEU A 54 -2.83 -6.79 9.68
N ASN A 55 -3.74 -6.99 10.64
CA ASN A 55 -3.38 -7.36 12.00
C ASN A 55 -2.71 -8.72 12.10
N LEU A 56 -3.16 -9.71 11.32
CA LEU A 56 -2.48 -11.01 11.25
C LEU A 56 -1.03 -10.83 10.77
N MET A 57 -0.81 -10.07 9.69
CA MET A 57 0.53 -9.82 9.16
C MET A 57 1.42 -9.06 10.16
N ARG A 58 0.88 -8.04 10.85
CA ARG A 58 1.60 -7.31 11.91
C ARG A 58 1.97 -8.21 13.08
N ASN A 59 1.09 -9.12 13.48
CA ASN A 59 1.35 -10.08 14.56
C ASN A 59 2.44 -11.07 14.18
N ILE A 60 2.44 -11.57 12.93
CA ILE A 60 3.53 -12.41 12.41
C ILE A 60 4.84 -11.63 12.43
N LYS A 61 4.86 -10.39 11.91
CA LYS A 61 6.04 -9.53 11.93
C LYS A 61 6.58 -9.34 13.36
N LYS A 62 5.71 -9.07 14.33
CA LYS A 62 6.09 -8.90 15.74
C LYS A 62 6.64 -10.18 16.38
N ALA A 63 6.12 -11.34 16.00
CA ALA A 63 6.60 -12.63 16.51
C ALA A 63 8.04 -12.92 16.09
N PHE A 64 8.43 -12.54 14.86
CA PHE A 64 9.76 -12.79 14.31
C PHE A 64 10.72 -11.60 14.40
N ASP A 65 10.22 -10.38 14.59
CA ASP A 65 11.01 -9.16 14.73
C ASP A 65 10.45 -8.27 15.86
N PRO A 66 10.54 -8.70 17.12
CA PRO A 66 10.02 -7.95 18.25
C PRO A 66 10.75 -6.62 18.48
N ALA A 67 12.00 -6.50 18.02
CA ALA A 67 12.79 -5.27 18.10
C ALA A 67 12.56 -4.32 16.92
N GLY A 68 11.84 -4.74 15.88
CA GLY A 68 11.52 -3.93 14.71
C GLY A 68 12.73 -3.58 13.83
N ILE A 69 13.80 -4.37 13.85
CA ILE A 69 15.07 -4.06 13.16
C ILE A 69 15.13 -4.61 11.73
N LEU A 70 14.26 -5.55 11.38
CA LEU A 70 14.27 -6.17 10.05
C LEU A 70 13.47 -5.30 9.06
N ASN A 71 14.17 -4.36 8.43
CA ASN A 71 13.67 -3.49 7.36
C ASN A 71 12.47 -2.60 7.78
N PRO A 72 12.67 -1.71 8.76
CA PRO A 72 11.60 -0.92 9.37
C PRO A 72 10.86 -0.04 8.37
N GLY A 73 9.54 0.08 8.53
CA GLY A 73 8.68 0.95 7.74
C GLY A 73 8.26 0.37 6.39
N LYS A 74 8.88 -0.71 5.89
CA LYS A 74 8.38 -1.44 4.72
C LYS A 74 7.12 -2.21 5.12
N ILE A 75 6.00 -1.95 4.46
CA ILE A 75 4.68 -2.52 4.76
C ILE A 75 4.15 -2.08 6.14
N PHE A 76 4.84 -2.39 7.24
CA PHE A 76 4.49 -1.99 8.61
C PHE A 76 5.51 -0.98 9.15
#